data_AF-A0A0F9ASK2-F1
#
_entry.id   AF-A0A0F9ASK2-F1
#
_cell.length_a   1.000
_cell.length_b   1.000
_cell.length_c   1.000
_cell.angle_alpha   90.00
_cell.angle_beta   90.00
_cell.angle_gamma   90.00
#
_symmetry.space_group_name_H-M   'P 1'
#
loop_
_entity.id
_entity.type
_entity.pdbx_description
1 polymer ?
#
loop_
_entity_poly.entity_id
_entity_poly.type
_entity_poly.pdbx_seq_one_letter_code
_entity_poly.pdbx_strand_id
1 'polypeptide(L)'
;PGDDNHDTSLIGGDMEAALQTPPMEGAFEAIKVLAEHFDHQVWLISKCGPRIQERTRWWLARHQFWRKANMNVDHIRFCRKRHEKAPLCEKLGITHFIDDRPDCLEPMRGIVEHRFLFGPQKREPHDNVCRVMTWADVQLKVLATLEAA
;
A
#
# COMPACT_ATOMS: atom_id res chain seq x y z
N PRO A 1 -9.51 9.98 18.60
CA PRO A 1 -10.34 8.97 17.91
C PRO A 1 -9.46 7.87 17.30
N GLY A 2 -9.49 6.67 17.91
CA GLY A 2 -9.15 5.37 17.32
C GLY A 2 -7.72 5.12 16.85
N ASP A 3 -6.71 5.18 17.75
CA ASP A 3 -5.40 4.55 17.49
C ASP A 3 -5.53 3.03 17.74
N ASP A 4 -6.43 2.39 17.00
CA ASP A 4 -6.79 0.99 17.22
C ASP A 4 -5.57 0.10 17.00
N ASN A 5 -5.25 -0.66 18.04
CA ASN A 5 -4.11 -1.55 18.25
C ASN A 5 -4.08 -2.76 17.30
N HIS A 6 -4.87 -2.73 16.22
CA HIS A 6 -4.72 -3.64 15.10
C HIS A 6 -3.51 -3.20 14.28
N ASP A 7 -2.34 -3.65 14.74
CA ASP A 7 -1.20 -3.85 13.87
C ASP A 7 -1.61 -4.68 12.65
N THR A 8 -0.99 -4.40 11.49
CA THR A 8 -1.22 -5.05 10.19
C THR A 8 -1.69 -6.49 10.36
N SER A 9 -3.00 -6.71 10.20
CA SER A 9 -3.70 -7.96 10.50
C SER A 9 -3.32 -9.12 9.57
N LEU A 10 -2.43 -8.88 8.61
CA LEU A 10 -1.83 -9.89 7.74
C LEU A 10 -0.75 -10.73 8.45
N ILE A 11 -0.18 -10.26 9.56
CA ILE A 11 0.96 -10.91 10.25
C ILE A 11 0.75 -10.97 11.77
N GLY A 12 -0.50 -11.20 12.20
CA GLY A 12 -0.84 -11.53 13.59
C GLY A 12 -0.86 -13.04 13.78
N GLY A 13 0.05 -13.59 14.60
CA GLY A 13 0.13 -15.04 14.83
C GLY A 13 1.56 -15.57 15.02
N ASP A 14 1.67 -16.91 14.96
CA ASP A 14 2.94 -17.61 14.87
C ASP A 14 3.73 -17.14 13.64
N MET A 15 5.06 -17.02 13.80
CA MET A 15 5.94 -16.48 12.78
C MET A 15 5.88 -17.31 11.50
N GLU A 16 5.92 -18.63 11.64
CA GLU A 16 5.95 -19.52 10.48
C GLU A 16 4.65 -19.43 9.69
N ALA A 17 3.51 -19.49 10.37
CA ALA A 17 2.20 -19.33 9.74
C ALA A 17 2.06 -17.99 8.98
N ALA A 18 2.50 -16.88 9.59
CA ALA A 18 2.44 -15.58 8.95
C ALA A 18 3.34 -15.48 7.70
N LEU A 19 4.49 -16.17 7.68
CA LEU A 19 5.37 -16.21 6.51
C LEU A 19 4.80 -17.05 5.36
N GLN A 20 3.89 -18.00 5.64
CA GLN A 20 3.22 -18.81 4.63
C GLN A 20 2.01 -18.12 3.99
N THR A 21 1.51 -17.03 4.56
CA THR A 21 0.40 -16.27 3.97
C THR A 21 0.76 -15.83 2.55
N PRO A 22 0.00 -16.23 1.51
CA PRO A 22 0.31 -15.85 0.14
C PRO A 22 0.05 -14.36 -0.10
N PRO A 23 0.70 -13.75 -1.11
CA PRO A 23 0.28 -12.43 -1.58
C PRO A 23 -1.17 -12.46 -2.06
N MET A 24 -1.84 -11.32 -2.02
CA MET A 24 -3.13 -11.17 -2.69
C MET A 24 -3.00 -11.48 -4.18
N GLU A 25 -4.03 -12.12 -4.74
CA GLU A 25 -4.06 -12.49 -6.16
C GLU A 25 -3.82 -11.27 -7.06
N GLY A 26 -2.90 -11.43 -8.01
CA GLY A 26 -2.51 -10.39 -8.98
C GLY A 26 -1.72 -9.21 -8.41
N ALA A 27 -1.42 -9.19 -7.10
CA ALA A 27 -0.77 -8.04 -6.48
C ALA A 27 0.61 -7.76 -7.04
N PHE A 28 1.46 -8.79 -7.15
CA PHE A 28 2.85 -8.59 -7.58
C PHE A 28 2.91 -8.26 -9.06
N GLU A 29 2.04 -8.88 -9.86
CA GLU A 29 1.91 -8.64 -11.30
C GLU A 29 1.45 -7.20 -11.58
N ALA A 30 0.40 -6.74 -10.89
CA ALA A 30 -0.09 -5.37 -11.02
C ALA A 30 0.96 -4.35 -10.57
N ILE A 31 1.58 -4.56 -9.41
CA ILE A 31 2.63 -3.66 -8.90
C ILE A 31 3.82 -3.63 -9.85
N LYS A 32 4.20 -4.76 -10.47
CA LYS A 32 5.26 -4.79 -11.47
C LYS A 32 4.95 -3.88 -12.66
N VAL A 33 3.75 -3.99 -13.23
CA VAL A 33 3.33 -3.14 -14.36
C VAL A 33 3.35 -1.67 -13.95
N LEU A 34 2.85 -1.35 -12.76
CA LEU A 34 2.87 0.02 -12.25
C LEU A 34 4.32 0.51 -12.02
N ALA A 35 5.19 -0.33 -11.46
CA ALA A 35 6.59 0.03 -11.26
C ALA A 35 7.29 0.39 -12.58
N GLU A 36 6.97 -0.30 -13.68
CA GLU A 36 7.49 0.03 -15.01
C GLU A 36 6.97 1.38 -15.53
N HIS A 37 5.70 1.72 -15.29
CA HIS A 37 5.12 3.01 -15.73
C HIS A 37 5.54 4.20 -14.88
N PHE A 38 5.98 3.96 -13.64
CA PHE A 38 6.47 4.99 -12.72
C PHE A 38 8.01 5.02 -12.62
N ASP A 39 8.74 4.49 -13.61
CA ASP A 39 10.22 4.46 -13.62
C ASP A 39 10.83 3.90 -12.32
N HIS A 40 10.21 2.86 -11.77
CA HIS A 40 10.54 2.21 -10.50
C HIS A 40 10.40 3.09 -9.24
N GLN A 41 9.77 4.26 -9.34
CA GLN A 41 9.47 5.17 -8.22
C GLN A 41 8.21 4.75 -7.46
N VAL A 42 8.09 3.46 -7.15
CA VAL A 42 7.00 2.88 -6.36
C VAL A 42 7.52 2.57 -4.96
N TRP A 43 6.70 2.84 -3.94
CA TRP A 43 7.07 2.73 -2.52
C TRP A 43 6.07 1.91 -1.73
N LEU A 44 6.57 1.04 -0.85
CA LEU A 44 5.76 0.37 0.17
C LEU A 44 5.79 1.20 1.46
N ILE A 45 4.67 1.82 1.83
CA ILE A 45 4.55 2.61 3.07
C ILE A 45 3.62 1.90 4.07
N SER A 46 4.18 1.37 5.16
CA SER A 46 3.46 0.54 6.13
C SER A 46 3.44 1.15 7.54
N LYS A 47 2.28 1.09 8.19
CA LYS A 47 2.12 1.44 9.62
C LYS A 47 2.30 0.18 10.43
N CYS A 48 3.33 0.10 11.27
CA CYS A 48 3.52 -1.05 12.16
C CYS A 48 4.49 -0.81 13.33
N GLY A 49 4.35 -1.60 14.39
CA GLY A 49 5.33 -1.70 15.48
C GLY A 49 6.63 -2.41 15.07
N PRO A 50 7.72 -2.31 15.86
CA PRO A 50 9.05 -2.85 15.49
C PRO A 50 9.04 -4.36 15.18
N ARG A 51 8.28 -5.12 15.98
CA ARG A 51 8.12 -6.57 15.77
C ARG A 51 7.49 -6.88 14.42
N ILE A 52 6.40 -6.19 14.07
CA ILE A 52 5.70 -6.40 12.81
C ILE A 52 6.53 -5.91 11.63
N GLN A 53 7.29 -4.82 11.80
CA GLN A 53 8.25 -4.33 10.80
C GLN A 53 9.25 -5.41 10.41
N GLU A 54 9.85 -6.10 11.38
CA GLU A 54 10.76 -7.21 11.11
C GLU A 54 10.06 -8.34 10.35
N ARG A 55 8.87 -8.74 10.80
CA ARG A 55 8.08 -9.79 10.14
C ARG A 55 7.71 -9.44 8.70
N THR A 56 7.32 -8.20 8.45
CA THR A 56 7.04 -7.71 7.09
C THR A 56 8.28 -7.88 6.21
N ARG A 57 9.48 -7.55 6.69
CA ARG A 57 10.71 -7.75 5.92
C ARG A 57 10.96 -9.22 5.60
N TRP A 58 10.78 -10.12 6.57
CA TRP A 58 10.91 -11.56 6.35
C TRP A 58 9.90 -12.08 5.33
N TRP A 59 8.64 -11.64 5.40
CA TRP A 59 7.60 -12.02 4.45
C TRP A 59 7.96 -11.55 3.03
N LEU A 60 8.38 -10.30 2.86
CA LEU A 60 8.77 -9.75 1.56
C LEU A 60 9.96 -10.51 0.95
N ALA A 61 10.94 -10.88 1.77
CA ALA A 61 12.09 -11.68 1.33
C ALA A 61 11.67 -13.10 0.92
N ARG A 62 10.89 -13.79 1.76
CA ARG A 62 10.37 -15.16 1.53
C ARG A 62 9.60 -15.25 0.22
N HIS A 63 8.74 -14.27 -0.06
CA HIS A 63 7.91 -14.23 -1.26
C HIS A 63 8.61 -13.62 -2.48
N GLN A 64 9.88 -13.21 -2.33
CA GLN A 64 10.69 -12.57 -3.37
C GLN A 64 10.02 -11.31 -3.94
N PHE A 65 9.34 -10.55 -3.08
CA PHE A 65 8.53 -9.39 -3.47
C PHE A 65 9.28 -8.42 -4.37
N TRP A 66 10.45 -7.95 -3.94
CA TRP A 66 11.25 -6.96 -4.68
C TRP A 66 11.57 -7.40 -6.11
N ARG A 67 11.93 -8.67 -6.30
CA ARG A 67 12.23 -9.24 -7.61
C ARG A 67 10.97 -9.42 -8.46
N LYS A 68 9.88 -9.93 -7.87
CA LYS A 68 8.64 -10.24 -8.61
C LYS A 68 7.84 -8.98 -8.97
N ALA A 69 7.79 -8.01 -8.07
CA ALA A 69 7.12 -6.72 -8.23
C ALA A 69 8.00 -5.66 -8.91
N ASN A 70 9.25 -6.00 -9.26
CA ASN A 70 10.22 -5.10 -9.90
C ASN A 70 10.40 -3.75 -9.16
N MET A 71 10.53 -3.83 -7.83
CA MET A 71 10.66 -2.69 -6.93
C MET A 71 12.03 -2.67 -6.26
N ASN A 72 12.55 -1.47 -6.00
CA ASN A 72 13.78 -1.30 -5.22
C ASN A 72 13.57 -1.72 -3.75
N VAL A 73 14.48 -2.53 -3.22
CA VAL A 73 14.46 -3.03 -1.82
C VAL A 73 14.49 -1.92 -0.77
N ASP A 74 15.08 -0.77 -1.11
CA ASP A 74 15.15 0.40 -0.23
C ASP A 74 13.87 1.25 -0.27
N HIS A 75 12.94 0.95 -1.19
CA HIS A 75 11.66 1.64 -1.35
C HIS A 75 10.59 1.12 -0.39
N ILE A 76 10.97 1.05 0.89
CA ILE A 76 10.08 0.75 2.00
C ILE A 76 10.20 1.82 3.08
N ARG A 77 9.06 2.30 3.57
CA ARG A 77 8.98 3.22 4.70
C ARG A 77 8.01 2.68 5.74
N PHE A 78 8.42 2.83 6.99
CA PHE A 78 7.62 2.44 8.14
C PHE A 78 7.26 3.68 8.95
N CYS A 79 6.02 3.72 9.42
CA CYS A 79 5.53 4.73 10.35
C CYS A 79 4.83 4.05 11.53
N ARG A 80 4.58 4.80 12.60
CA ARG A 80 3.91 4.29 13.81
C ARG A 80 2.41 4.56 13.78
N LYS A 81 2.01 5.68 13.18
CA LYS A 81 0.62 6.11 13.07
C LYS A 81 0.21 6.26 11.61
N ARG A 82 -1.07 6.01 11.30
CA ARG A 82 -1.56 6.03 9.91
C ARG A 82 -1.40 7.40 9.25
N HIS A 83 -1.68 8.47 9.98
CA HIS A 83 -1.53 9.83 9.47
C HIS A 83 -0.08 10.22 9.15
N GLU A 84 0.91 9.53 9.73
CA GLU A 84 2.33 9.77 9.41
C GLU A 84 2.71 9.29 8.00
N LYS A 85 1.83 8.55 7.31
CA LYS A 85 2.01 8.26 5.88
C LYS A 85 1.96 9.52 5.02
N ALA A 86 1.11 10.50 5.37
CA ALA A 86 0.93 11.72 4.58
C ALA A 86 2.21 12.55 4.42
N PRO A 87 2.95 12.92 5.50
CA PRO A 87 4.22 13.63 5.35
C PRO A 87 5.32 12.78 4.66
N LEU A 88 5.24 11.45 4.73
CA LEU A 88 6.12 10.58 3.93
C LEU A 88 5.80 10.68 2.44
N CYS A 89 4.52 10.67 2.08
CA CYS A 89 4.05 10.85 0.70
C CYS A 89 4.50 12.21 0.13
N GLU A 90 4.32 13.28 0.89
CA GLU A 90 4.76 14.63 0.51
C GLU A 90 6.27 14.66 0.25
N LYS A 91 7.08 14.15 1.18
CA LYS A 91 8.55 14.12 1.06
C LYS A 91 9.03 13.30 -0.14
N LEU A 92 8.32 12.22 -0.48
CA LEU A 92 8.67 11.32 -1.57
C LEU A 92 8.06 11.74 -2.92
N GLY A 93 7.18 12.75 -2.94
CA GLY A 93 6.46 13.16 -4.16
C GLY A 93 5.45 12.12 -4.65
N ILE A 94 4.79 11.39 -3.74
CA ILE A 94 3.83 10.35 -4.12
C ILE A 94 2.56 10.96 -4.72
N THR A 95 2.25 10.59 -5.95
CA THR A 95 1.05 11.06 -6.69
C THR A 95 -0.14 10.13 -6.60
N HIS A 96 0.12 8.83 -6.42
CA HIS A 96 -0.90 7.77 -6.32
C HIS A 96 -0.73 6.99 -5.02
N PHE A 97 -1.79 6.85 -4.23
CA PHE A 97 -1.77 6.08 -3.00
C PHE A 97 -2.93 5.09 -2.91
N ILE A 98 -2.61 3.83 -2.61
CA ILE A 98 -3.56 2.73 -2.48
C ILE A 98 -3.54 2.23 -1.04
N ASP A 99 -4.69 2.24 -0.37
CA ASP A 99 -4.86 1.69 0.99
C ASP A 99 -6.28 1.13 1.12
N ASP A 100 -6.46 0.11 1.97
CA ASP A 100 -7.78 -0.47 2.24
C ASP A 100 -8.54 0.29 3.34
N ARG A 101 -7.91 1.30 3.95
CA ARG A 101 -8.49 2.03 5.07
C ARG A 101 -8.72 3.51 4.76
N PRO A 102 -9.96 4.02 4.96
CA PRO A 102 -10.23 5.46 4.82
C PRO A 102 -9.41 6.33 5.78
N ASP A 103 -9.10 5.86 6.99
CA ASP A 103 -8.29 6.60 7.97
C ASP A 103 -6.81 6.75 7.59
N CYS A 104 -6.32 5.95 6.63
CA CYS A 104 -5.01 6.16 5.99
C CYS A 104 -5.07 7.21 4.87
N LEU A 105 -6.18 7.28 4.13
CA LEU A 105 -6.33 8.11 2.93
C LEU A 105 -6.78 9.54 3.25
N GLU A 106 -7.57 9.74 4.30
CA GLU A 106 -8.07 11.05 4.71
C GLU A 106 -6.92 12.07 4.94
N PRO A 107 -5.83 11.73 5.66
CA PRO A 107 -4.72 12.66 5.87
C PRO A 107 -3.95 13.02 4.58
N MET A 108 -4.12 12.26 3.50
CA MET A 108 -3.45 12.50 2.21
C MET A 108 -4.20 13.49 1.33
N ARG A 109 -5.38 13.97 1.77
CA ARG A 109 -6.15 14.98 1.05
C ARG A 109 -5.32 16.24 0.83
N GLY A 110 -5.22 16.67 -0.43
CA GLY A 110 -4.42 17.82 -0.83
C GLY A 110 -2.91 17.56 -0.89
N ILE A 111 -2.46 16.35 -0.56
CA ILE A 111 -1.05 15.93 -0.63
C ILE A 111 -0.85 14.93 -1.77
N VAL A 112 -1.69 13.91 -1.83
CA VAL A 112 -1.71 12.89 -2.89
C VAL A 112 -2.93 13.13 -3.76
N GLU A 113 -2.69 13.36 -5.05
CA GLU A 113 -3.74 13.65 -6.03
C GLU A 113 -4.69 12.47 -6.22
N HIS A 114 -4.15 11.29 -6.52
CA HIS A 114 -4.94 10.09 -6.81
C HIS A 114 -4.93 9.15 -5.61
N ARG A 115 -6.07 9.06 -4.92
CA ARG A 115 -6.26 8.20 -3.74
C ARG A 115 -7.20 7.06 -4.10
N PHE A 116 -6.77 5.82 -3.83
CA PHE A 116 -7.53 4.61 -4.13
C PHE A 116 -7.86 3.83 -2.86
N LEU A 117 -9.15 3.59 -2.63
CA LEU A 117 -9.64 2.80 -1.52
C LEU A 117 -9.85 1.36 -1.97
N PHE A 118 -8.97 0.48 -1.48
CA PHE A 118 -8.92 -0.92 -1.88
C PHE A 118 -9.92 -1.78 -1.11
N GLY A 119 -10.54 -2.72 -1.81
CA GLY A 119 -11.34 -3.78 -1.23
C GLY A 119 -12.74 -3.35 -0.76
N PRO A 120 -13.48 -4.28 -0.15
CA PRO A 120 -14.86 -4.04 0.28
C PRO A 120 -14.92 -3.03 1.42
N GLN A 121 -15.81 -2.05 1.29
CA GLN A 121 -16.00 -0.98 2.28
C GLN A 121 -17.38 -1.09 2.90
N LYS A 122 -17.46 -0.96 4.22
CA LYS A 122 -18.75 -0.99 4.96
C LYS A 122 -19.58 0.27 4.75
N ARG A 123 -18.94 1.36 4.34
CA ARG A 123 -19.55 2.67 4.10
C ARG A 123 -18.97 3.26 2.83
N GLU A 124 -19.77 4.04 2.12
CA GLU A 124 -19.26 4.82 1.00
C GLU A 124 -18.24 5.85 1.53
N PRO A 125 -17.10 6.02 0.85
CA PRO A 125 -16.16 7.09 1.19
C PRO A 125 -16.83 8.44 0.97
N HIS A 126 -16.59 9.38 1.89
CA HIS A 126 -17.18 10.73 1.84
C HIS A 126 -16.39 11.71 0.93
N ASP A 127 -15.27 11.27 0.38
CA ASP A 127 -14.29 12.09 -0.34
C ASP A 127 -14.09 11.57 -1.78
N ASN A 128 -13.38 12.34 -2.63
CA ASN A 128 -13.03 11.99 -4.03
C ASN A 128 -11.99 10.85 -4.11
N VAL A 129 -12.21 9.76 -3.39
CA VAL A 129 -11.37 8.57 -3.36
C VAL A 129 -11.92 7.55 -4.33
N CYS A 130 -11.07 7.04 -5.22
CA CYS A 130 -11.46 6.07 -6.22
C CYS A 130 -11.51 4.66 -5.62
N ARG A 131 -12.67 4.01 -5.63
CA ARG A 131 -12.79 2.63 -5.12
C ARG A 131 -12.24 1.62 -6.12
N VAL A 132 -11.49 0.64 -5.63
CA VAL A 132 -10.91 -0.46 -6.41
C VAL A 132 -11.08 -1.75 -5.63
N MET A 133 -11.55 -2.83 -6.27
CA MET A 133 -11.87 -4.08 -5.56
C MET A 133 -10.78 -5.12 -5.71
N THR A 134 -10.01 -5.05 -6.79
CA THR A 134 -8.94 -5.99 -7.13
C THR A 134 -7.66 -5.26 -7.52
N TRP A 135 -6.53 -5.98 -7.55
CA TRP A 135 -5.28 -5.43 -8.10
C TRP A 135 -5.35 -5.16 -9.61
N ALA A 136 -6.19 -5.89 -10.34
CA ALA A 136 -6.49 -5.58 -11.73
C ALA A 136 -7.21 -4.21 -11.86
N ASP A 137 -8.17 -3.92 -10.95
CA ASP A 137 -8.82 -2.61 -10.91
C ASP A 137 -7.83 -1.49 -10.54
N VAL A 138 -6.94 -1.75 -9.57
CA VAL A 138 -5.87 -0.81 -9.21
C VAL A 138 -5.05 -0.47 -10.45
N GLN A 139 -4.54 -1.48 -11.15
CA GLN A 139 -3.74 -1.28 -12.34
C GLN A 139 -4.51 -0.47 -13.39
N LEU A 140 -5.72 -0.88 -13.75
CA LEU A 140 -6.54 -0.22 -14.76
C LEU A 140 -6.75 1.27 -14.43
N LYS A 141 -7.15 1.57 -13.19
CA LYS A 141 -7.52 2.94 -12.80
C LYS A 141 -6.33 3.85 -12.55
N VAL A 142 -5.20 3.29 -12.12
CA VAL A 142 -3.94 4.05 -11.99
C VAL A 142 -3.34 4.34 -13.37
N LEU A 143 -3.44 3.43 -14.35
CA LEU A 143 -2.96 3.73 -15.69
C LEU A 143 -3.83 4.77 -16.40
N ALA A 144 -5.14 4.73 -16.19
CA ALA A 144 -6.06 5.72 -16.76
C ALA A 144 -5.80 7.16 -16.30
N THR A 145 -5.19 7.37 -15.11
CA THR A 145 -4.82 8.72 -14.65
C THR A 145 -3.56 9.24 -15.33
N LEU A 146 -2.70 8.35 -15.86
CA LEU A 146 -1.51 8.74 -16.63
C LEU A 146 -1.85 9.13 -18.07
N GLU A 147 -2.90 8.54 -18.65
CA GLU A 147 -3.37 8.87 -20.01
C GLU A 147 -4.12 10.21 -20.07
N ALA A 148 -4.65 10.66 -18.93
CA ALA A 148 -5.43 11.89 -18.82
C ALA A 148 -4.59 13.12 -18.41
N ALA A 149 -3.30 12.94 -18.13
CA ALA A 149 -2.34 13.97 -17.72
C ALA A 149 -1.53 14.50 -18.91
#